data_AF-A0A922MZ53-F1
#
_entry.id   AF-A0A922MZ53-F1
#
_cell.length_a   1.000
_cell.length_b   1.000
_cell.length_c   1.000
_cell.angle_alpha   90.00
_cell.angle_beta   90.00
_cell.angle_gamma   90.00
#
_symmetry.space_group_name_H-M   'P 1'
#
loop_
_entity.id
_entity.type
_entity.pdbx_description
1 polymer ?
#
loop_
_entity_poly.entity_id
_entity_poly.type
_entity_poly.pdbx_seq_one_letter_code
_entity_poly.pdbx_strand_id
1 'polypeptide(L)'
;MSDKEFYETLKLTRHALVISGIKISNEKMNKALKYFINHYLFYCNFIALHTVIIGEMYWVVAGIQNRLPFVELSLISPCITISILGTVKTWFLYTNKGILQNVVERLKAIQPIVNKESLEKTDAIKCKIVTDSMKLLKFVHVSLMTVYIFVFTTFCFSPALLSSYNYLKTGEFACVYPFQVKYFFEVYKSSLWFFVYVHQVWATAIVIFNIYGCDTLFCALCVYIKMHFRLLGLQFEEAVSVSVNETRKNLGMAVERHQELIE
;
A
#
# COMPACT_ATOMS: atom_id res chain seq x y z
N MET A 1 0.09 -18.28 17.22
CA MET A 1 -0.64 -17.32 16.35
C MET A 1 -1.22 -18.14 15.21
N SER A 2 -2.51 -17.98 14.90
CA SER A 2 -3.15 -18.79 13.84
C SER A 2 -2.89 -18.21 12.44
N ASP A 3 -2.90 -19.05 11.41
CA ASP A 3 -2.90 -18.63 9.99
C ASP A 3 -3.89 -17.49 9.71
N LYS A 4 -5.04 -17.52 10.39
CA LYS A 4 -6.09 -16.51 10.27
C LYS A 4 -5.64 -15.14 10.79
N GLU A 5 -4.88 -15.07 11.88
CA GLU A 5 -4.35 -13.80 12.42
C GLU A 5 -3.33 -13.18 11.47
N PHE A 6 -2.50 -13.99 10.78
CA PHE A 6 -1.55 -13.51 9.79
C PHE A 6 -2.27 -12.88 8.58
N TYR A 7 -3.27 -13.59 8.02
CA TYR A 7 -4.04 -13.07 6.90
C TYR A 7 -4.82 -11.82 7.24
N GLU A 8 -5.43 -11.75 8.43
CA GLU A 8 -6.14 -10.54 8.86
C GLU A 8 -5.20 -9.34 8.99
N THR A 9 -3.94 -9.56 9.36
CA THR A 9 -2.97 -8.48 9.51
C THR A 9 -2.57 -7.86 8.16
N LEU A 10 -2.43 -8.68 7.11
CA LEU A 10 -2.10 -8.23 5.74
C LEU A 10 -3.32 -7.94 4.86
N LYS A 11 -4.53 -8.09 5.39
CA LYS A 11 -5.76 -8.01 4.62
C LYS A 11 -5.91 -6.68 3.89
N LEU A 12 -5.74 -5.56 4.59
CA LEU A 12 -5.91 -4.22 4.01
C LEU A 12 -4.87 -3.94 2.92
N THR A 13 -3.61 -4.23 3.19
CA THR A 13 -2.51 -4.18 2.22
C THR A 13 -2.83 -4.96 0.96
N ARG A 14 -3.32 -6.20 1.12
CA ARG A 14 -3.67 -7.05 0.00
C ARG A 14 -4.83 -6.50 -0.83
N HIS A 15 -5.87 -5.98 -0.18
CA HIS A 15 -6.99 -5.37 -0.90
C HIS A 15 -6.51 -4.17 -1.73
N ALA A 16 -5.69 -3.30 -1.15
CA ALA A 16 -5.11 -2.17 -1.86
C ALA A 16 -4.27 -2.61 -3.07
N LEU A 17 -3.38 -3.59 -2.88
CA LEU A 17 -2.56 -4.13 -3.97
C LEU A 17 -3.42 -4.79 -5.07
N VAL A 18 -4.49 -5.50 -4.71
CA VAL A 18 -5.40 -6.11 -5.68
C VAL A 18 -6.13 -5.04 -6.50
N ILE A 19 -6.56 -3.94 -5.87
CA ILE A 19 -7.15 -2.80 -6.58
C ILE A 19 -6.13 -2.19 -7.54
N SER A 20 -4.85 -2.12 -7.15
CA SER A 20 -3.74 -1.73 -8.02
C SER A 20 -3.41 -2.75 -9.11
N GLY A 21 -4.03 -3.94 -9.13
CA GLY A 21 -3.76 -4.99 -10.12
C GLY A 21 -2.62 -5.94 -9.74
N ILE A 22 -2.20 -5.97 -8.48
CA ILE A 22 -1.10 -6.80 -7.95
C ILE A 22 -1.66 -7.84 -6.97
N LYS A 23 -1.46 -9.11 -7.30
CA LYS A 23 -1.93 -10.23 -6.47
C LYS A 23 -0.80 -10.84 -5.66
N ILE A 24 -0.92 -10.82 -4.33
CA ILE A 24 0.08 -11.39 -3.40
C ILE A 24 -0.36 -12.71 -2.74
N SER A 25 -1.59 -13.17 -2.93
CA SER A 25 -2.02 -14.48 -2.40
C SER A 25 -3.08 -15.15 -3.26
N ASN A 26 -3.11 -16.48 -3.26
CA ASN A 26 -4.05 -17.31 -4.03
C ASN A 26 -5.43 -17.44 -3.37
N GLU A 27 -6.16 -16.34 -3.21
CA GLU A 27 -7.55 -16.42 -2.75
C GLU A 27 -8.50 -16.97 -3.80
N LYS A 28 -9.54 -17.64 -3.32
CA LYS A 28 -10.70 -18.10 -4.09
C LYS A 28 -11.44 -16.87 -4.62
N MET A 29 -11.23 -16.58 -5.89
CA MET A 29 -11.96 -15.54 -6.64
C MET A 29 -12.60 -16.17 -7.86
N ASN A 30 -13.67 -15.55 -8.37
CA ASN A 30 -14.28 -15.93 -9.63
C ASN A 30 -13.22 -15.98 -10.74
N LYS A 31 -13.27 -17.03 -11.59
CA LYS A 31 -12.26 -17.26 -12.64
C LYS A 31 -12.11 -16.05 -13.58
N ALA A 32 -13.22 -15.44 -13.98
CA ALA A 32 -13.24 -14.26 -14.83
C ALA A 32 -12.58 -13.04 -14.16
N LEU A 33 -12.93 -12.76 -12.89
CA LEU A 33 -12.35 -11.65 -12.14
C LEU A 33 -10.84 -11.85 -11.90
N LYS A 34 -10.42 -13.08 -11.58
CA LYS A 34 -9.00 -13.44 -11.44
C LYS A 34 -8.25 -13.22 -12.76
N TYR A 35 -8.84 -13.62 -13.88
CA TYR A 35 -8.24 -13.41 -15.21
C TYR A 35 -8.09 -11.92 -15.53
N PHE A 36 -9.15 -11.13 -15.29
CA PHE A 36 -9.15 -9.69 -15.51
C PHE A 36 -8.09 -8.96 -14.67
N ILE A 37 -8.01 -9.25 -13.37
CA ILE A 37 -7.03 -8.65 -12.47
C ILE A 37 -5.60 -8.99 -12.91
N ASN A 38 -5.35 -10.25 -13.26
CA ASN A 38 -4.02 -10.72 -13.58
C ASN A 38 -3.46 -10.16 -14.91
N HIS A 39 -4.34 -9.87 -15.88
CA HIS A 39 -3.91 -9.51 -17.24
C HIS A 39 -4.23 -8.07 -17.64
N TYR A 40 -5.28 -7.44 -17.09
CA TYR A 40 -5.79 -6.16 -17.59
C TYR A 40 -5.80 -5.05 -16.55
N LEU A 41 -6.22 -5.33 -15.30
CA LEU A 41 -6.45 -4.28 -14.30
C LEU A 41 -5.24 -3.37 -14.07
N PHE A 42 -4.04 -3.95 -13.95
CA PHE A 42 -2.81 -3.17 -13.78
C PHE A 42 -2.59 -2.19 -14.95
N TYR A 43 -2.71 -2.66 -16.19
CA TYR A 43 -2.53 -1.80 -17.37
C TYR A 43 -3.64 -0.76 -17.51
N CYS A 44 -4.89 -1.12 -17.22
CA CYS A 44 -6.01 -0.17 -17.22
C CYS A 44 -5.77 0.96 -16.21
N ASN A 45 -5.37 0.62 -14.99
CA ASN A 45 -5.04 1.61 -13.96
C ASN A 45 -3.82 2.44 -14.33
N PHE A 46 -2.79 1.80 -14.89
CA PHE A 46 -1.60 2.48 -15.36
C PHE A 46 -1.95 3.53 -16.42
N ILE A 47 -2.69 3.14 -17.46
CA ILE A 47 -3.13 4.06 -18.52
C ILE A 47 -4.00 5.18 -17.93
N ALA A 48 -4.99 4.84 -17.10
CA ALA A 48 -5.89 5.82 -16.51
C ALA A 48 -5.18 6.86 -15.63
N LEU A 49 -4.13 6.44 -14.91
CA LEU A 49 -3.33 7.37 -14.12
C LEU A 49 -2.44 8.24 -15.02
N HIS A 50 -1.79 7.66 -16.03
CA HIS A 50 -0.85 8.39 -16.87
C HIS A 50 -1.54 9.41 -17.79
N THR A 51 -2.79 9.19 -18.19
CA THR A 51 -3.56 10.22 -18.91
C THR A 51 -3.74 11.48 -18.09
N VAL A 52 -3.94 11.35 -16.77
CA VAL A 52 -4.01 12.50 -15.85
C VAL A 52 -2.63 13.14 -15.67
N ILE A 53 -1.59 12.36 -15.39
CA ILE A 53 -0.22 12.87 -15.20
C ILE A 53 0.26 13.63 -16.44
N ILE A 54 0.07 13.08 -17.64
CA ILE A 54 0.52 13.73 -18.90
C ILE A 54 -0.23 15.05 -19.10
N GLY A 55 -1.53 15.09 -18.85
CA GLY A 55 -2.30 16.32 -19.00
C GLY A 55 -1.99 17.37 -17.92
N GLU A 56 -1.60 16.95 -16.71
CA GLU A 56 -1.14 17.82 -15.63
C GLU A 56 0.25 18.40 -15.98
N MET A 57 1.18 17.56 -16.47
CA MET A 57 2.48 18.00 -16.98
C MET A 57 2.31 19.00 -18.13
N TYR A 58 1.39 18.74 -19.06
CA TYR A 58 1.10 19.66 -20.16
C TYR A 58 0.51 20.99 -19.66
N TRP A 59 -0.35 20.95 -18.64
CA TRP A 59 -0.86 22.16 -17.98
C TRP A 59 0.28 22.97 -17.34
N VAL A 60 1.21 22.32 -16.62
CA VAL A 60 2.37 22.99 -16.01
C VAL A 60 3.26 23.63 -17.07
N VAL A 61 3.60 22.90 -18.14
CA VAL A 61 4.43 23.43 -19.25
C VAL A 61 3.75 24.63 -19.92
N ALA A 62 2.45 24.54 -20.18
CA ALA A 62 1.67 25.65 -20.72
C ALA A 62 1.60 26.84 -19.74
N GLY A 63 1.51 26.58 -18.43
CA GLY A 63 1.53 27.60 -17.39
C GLY A 63 2.85 28.36 -17.34
N ILE A 64 3.98 27.66 -17.49
CA ILE A 64 5.32 28.28 -17.59
C ILE A 64 5.40 29.17 -18.83
N GLN A 65 4.94 28.68 -19.98
CA GLN A 65 4.93 29.46 -21.23
C GLN A 65 4.07 30.74 -21.11
N ASN A 66 2.93 30.64 -20.42
CA ASN A 66 2.00 31.75 -20.20
C ASN A 66 2.35 32.62 -18.96
N ARG A 67 3.51 32.39 -18.32
CA ARG A 67 3.98 33.14 -17.14
C ARG A 67 3.01 33.14 -15.96
N LEU A 68 2.37 32.00 -15.69
CA LEU A 68 1.57 31.83 -14.48
C LEU A 68 2.42 32.03 -13.21
N PRO A 69 1.82 32.51 -12.11
CA PRO A 69 2.53 32.67 -10.84
C PRO A 69 3.17 31.36 -10.38
N PHE A 70 4.41 31.43 -9.89
CA PHE A 70 5.13 30.27 -9.36
C PHE A 70 4.35 29.52 -8.27
N VAL A 71 3.57 30.25 -7.48
CA VAL A 71 2.73 29.68 -6.41
C VAL A 71 1.71 28.69 -6.99
N GLU A 72 1.04 29.04 -8.10
CA GLU A 72 0.05 28.16 -8.73
C GLU A 72 0.69 26.89 -9.28
N LEU A 73 1.84 27.03 -9.95
CA LEU A 73 2.60 25.89 -10.47
C LEU A 73 3.09 24.96 -9.34
N SER A 74 3.54 25.55 -8.23
CA SER A 74 4.09 24.81 -7.09
C SER A 74 3.02 24.07 -6.29
N LEU A 75 1.78 24.55 -6.27
CA LEU A 75 0.66 23.86 -5.60
C LEU A 75 0.32 22.52 -6.28
N ILE A 76 0.64 22.37 -7.57
CA ILE A 76 0.30 21.18 -8.38
C ILE A 76 1.46 20.18 -8.41
N SER A 77 2.71 20.64 -8.32
CA SER A 77 3.92 19.80 -8.35
C SER A 77 3.91 18.57 -7.41
N PRO A 78 3.39 18.64 -6.17
CA PRO A 78 3.29 17.46 -5.30
C PRO A 78 2.44 16.34 -5.89
N CYS A 79 1.37 16.66 -6.64
CA CYS A 79 0.45 15.70 -7.23
C CYS A 79 1.13 14.85 -8.33
N ILE A 80 1.92 15.51 -9.19
CA ILE A 80 2.75 14.84 -10.18
C ILE A 80 3.76 13.92 -9.47
N THR A 81 4.46 14.47 -8.49
CA THR A 81 5.55 13.77 -7.78
C THR A 81 5.04 12.52 -7.07
N ILE A 82 3.93 12.62 -6.33
CA ILE A 82 3.35 11.49 -5.59
C ILE A 82 2.79 10.43 -6.54
N SER A 83 2.21 10.83 -7.67
CA SER A 83 1.69 9.91 -8.68
C SER A 83 2.80 9.12 -9.38
N ILE A 84 3.92 9.78 -9.69
CA ILE A 84 5.12 9.11 -10.23
C ILE A 84 5.70 8.17 -9.18
N LEU A 85 5.85 8.60 -7.92
CA LEU A 85 6.37 7.76 -6.84
C LEU A 85 5.53 6.49 -6.65
N GLY A 86 4.21 6.61 -6.60
CA GLY A 86 3.29 5.48 -6.50
C GLY A 86 3.41 4.52 -7.69
N THR A 87 3.56 5.08 -8.90
CA THR A 87 3.77 4.29 -10.12
C THR A 87 5.08 3.51 -10.08
N VAL A 88 6.20 4.15 -9.71
CA VAL A 88 7.51 3.50 -9.65
C VAL A 88 7.48 2.34 -8.64
N LYS A 89 6.95 2.57 -7.43
CA LYS A 89 6.85 1.53 -6.40
C LYS A 89 6.02 0.34 -6.87
N THR A 90 4.85 0.59 -7.45
CA THR A 90 3.95 -0.49 -7.91
C THR A 90 4.48 -1.21 -9.14
N TRP A 91 5.19 -0.52 -10.04
CA TRP A 91 5.89 -1.13 -11.17
C TRP A 91 6.93 -2.16 -10.71
N PHE A 92 7.73 -1.81 -9.71
CA PHE A 92 8.70 -2.74 -9.11
C PHE A 92 8.01 -3.96 -8.48
N LEU A 93 6.92 -3.75 -7.72
CA LEU A 93 6.16 -4.86 -7.15
C LEU A 93 5.51 -5.75 -8.21
N TYR A 94 4.97 -5.17 -9.28
CA TYR A 94 4.32 -5.92 -10.35
C TYR A 94 5.33 -6.79 -11.11
N THR A 95 6.50 -6.23 -11.44
CA THR A 95 7.57 -6.94 -12.14
C THR A 95 8.11 -8.10 -11.29
N ASN A 96 8.24 -7.89 -9.97
CA ASN A 96 8.79 -8.87 -9.03
C ASN A 96 7.71 -9.66 -8.28
N LYS A 97 6.48 -9.72 -8.82
CA LYS A 97 5.33 -10.34 -8.12
C LYS A 97 5.55 -11.81 -7.74
N GLY A 98 6.33 -12.56 -8.53
CA GLY A 98 6.66 -13.95 -8.22
C GLY A 98 7.57 -14.08 -7.00
N ILE A 99 8.60 -13.24 -6.91
CA ILE A 99 9.48 -13.16 -5.74
C ILE A 99 8.69 -12.75 -4.51
N LEU A 100 7.82 -11.74 -4.67
CA LEU A 100 6.98 -11.25 -3.57
C LEU A 100 6.03 -12.33 -3.02
N GLN A 101 5.39 -13.11 -3.89
CA GLN A 101 4.55 -14.24 -3.48
C GLN A 101 5.35 -15.26 -2.68
N ASN A 102 6.56 -15.62 -3.16
CA ASN A 102 7.45 -16.53 -2.46
C ASN A 102 7.85 -16.00 -1.07
N VAL A 103 8.23 -14.72 -0.96
CA VAL A 103 8.58 -14.10 0.33
C VAL A 103 7.41 -14.15 1.32
N VAL A 104 6.20 -13.81 0.88
CA VAL A 104 5.00 -13.86 1.74
C VAL A 104 4.67 -15.29 2.15
N GLU A 105 4.82 -16.26 1.25
CA GLU A 105 4.61 -17.68 1.54
C GLU A 105 5.67 -18.24 2.51
N ARG A 106 6.95 -17.89 2.35
CA ARG A 106 8.02 -18.27 3.28
C ARG A 106 7.81 -17.66 4.67
N LEU A 107 7.50 -16.37 4.75
CA LEU A 107 7.17 -15.70 6.02
C LEU A 107 5.97 -16.36 6.71
N LYS A 108 4.98 -16.78 5.94
CA LYS A 108 3.85 -17.54 6.47
C LYS A 108 4.29 -18.91 7.01
N ALA A 109 5.15 -19.62 6.30
CA ALA A 109 5.60 -20.96 6.68
C ALA A 109 6.44 -20.94 7.98
N ILE A 110 7.30 -19.94 8.16
CA ILE A 110 8.17 -19.81 9.34
C ILE A 110 7.50 -19.12 10.54
N GLN A 111 6.22 -18.76 10.41
CA GLN A 111 5.45 -18.05 11.41
C GLN A 111 5.43 -18.83 12.73
N PRO A 112 5.74 -18.20 13.88
CA PRO A 112 5.81 -18.90 15.16
C PRO A 112 4.43 -19.40 15.61
N ILE A 113 4.31 -20.71 15.80
CA ILE A 113 3.16 -21.34 16.47
C ILE A 113 3.30 -21.09 17.98
N VAL A 114 2.87 -19.92 18.41
CA VAL A 114 2.78 -19.59 19.85
C VAL A 114 1.54 -20.24 20.43
N ASN A 115 1.73 -21.10 21.43
CA ASN A 115 0.65 -21.66 22.24
C ASN A 115 0.27 -20.63 23.33
N LYS A 116 -0.97 -20.13 23.31
CA LYS A 116 -1.40 -19.07 24.26
C LYS A 116 -1.71 -19.64 25.66
N GLU A 117 -1.79 -20.95 25.79
CA GLU A 117 -2.19 -21.67 27.02
C GLU A 117 -1.01 -22.25 27.81
N SER A 118 0.21 -22.19 27.28
CA SER A 118 1.40 -22.67 27.99
C SER A 118 1.77 -21.75 29.16
N LEU A 119 1.97 -22.32 30.34
CA LEU A 119 2.37 -21.61 31.56
C LEU A 119 3.88 -21.27 31.61
N GLU A 120 4.65 -21.66 30.60
CA GLU A 120 6.09 -21.40 30.57
C GLU A 120 6.39 -19.91 30.34
N LYS A 121 7.28 -19.36 31.18
CA LYS A 121 7.70 -17.95 31.13
C LYS A 121 8.25 -17.55 29.75
N THR A 122 8.98 -18.45 29.12
CA THR A 122 9.52 -18.32 27.76
C THR A 122 8.42 -18.11 26.72
N ASP A 123 7.35 -18.90 26.76
CA ASP A 123 6.26 -18.79 25.80
C ASP A 123 5.43 -17.53 26.03
N ALA A 124 5.34 -17.05 27.28
CA ALA A 124 4.76 -15.74 27.58
C ALA A 124 5.58 -14.59 26.94
N ILE A 125 6.91 -14.66 26.95
CA ILE A 125 7.77 -13.64 26.31
C ILE A 125 7.64 -13.71 24.77
N LYS A 126 7.65 -14.92 24.18
CA LYS A 126 7.41 -15.09 22.73
C LYS A 126 6.05 -14.52 22.32
N CYS A 127 5.01 -14.80 23.09
CA CYS A 127 3.67 -14.27 22.88
C CYS A 127 3.64 -12.74 22.93
N LYS A 128 4.36 -12.14 23.88
CA LYS A 128 4.51 -10.69 24.00
C LYS A 128 5.20 -10.08 22.77
N ILE A 129 6.31 -10.67 22.30
CA ILE A 129 7.03 -10.18 21.11
C ILE A 129 6.12 -10.18 19.87
N VAL A 130 5.40 -11.28 19.64
CA VAL A 130 4.46 -11.40 18.51
C VAL A 130 3.36 -10.36 18.65
N THR A 131 2.74 -10.27 19.83
CA THR A 131 1.64 -9.34 20.10
C THR A 131 2.04 -7.88 19.91
N ASP A 132 3.21 -7.48 20.41
CA ASP A 132 3.72 -6.11 20.26
C ASP A 132 4.03 -5.78 18.80
N SER A 133 4.58 -6.74 18.05
CA SER A 133 4.86 -6.58 16.62
C SER A 133 3.56 -6.42 15.81
N MET A 134 2.53 -7.24 16.11
CA MET A 134 1.23 -7.13 15.45
C MET A 134 0.48 -5.84 15.83
N LYS A 135 0.60 -5.38 17.09
CA LYS A 135 0.07 -4.08 17.52
C LYS A 135 0.70 -2.92 16.76
N LEU A 136 2.03 -2.93 16.60
CA LEU A 136 2.74 -1.92 15.82
C LEU A 136 2.25 -1.90 14.37
N LEU A 137 2.15 -3.07 13.73
CA LEU A 137 1.69 -3.17 12.35
C LEU A 137 0.24 -2.68 12.19
N LYS A 138 -0.65 -3.08 13.10
CA LYS A 138 -2.04 -2.60 13.12
C LYS A 138 -2.11 -1.09 13.31
N PHE A 139 -1.31 -0.53 14.22
CA PHE A 139 -1.23 0.90 14.43
C PHE A 139 -0.82 1.63 13.16
N VAL A 140 0.28 1.21 12.52
CA VAL A 140 0.75 1.81 11.26
C VAL A 140 -0.30 1.72 10.15
N HIS A 141 -0.94 0.56 9.97
CA HIS A 141 -2.00 0.39 8.98
C HIS A 141 -3.18 1.34 9.20
N VAL A 142 -3.65 1.47 10.44
CA VAL A 142 -4.79 2.35 10.78
C VAL A 142 -4.41 3.81 10.64
N SER A 143 -3.23 4.21 11.11
CA SER A 143 -2.73 5.58 10.99
C SER A 143 -2.58 5.99 9.53
N LEU A 144 -1.91 5.18 8.70
CA LEU A 144 -1.76 5.47 7.27
C LEU A 144 -3.12 5.49 6.56
N MET A 145 -4.00 4.53 6.83
CA MET A 145 -5.34 4.50 6.22
C MET A 145 -6.12 5.77 6.56
N THR A 146 -6.08 6.21 7.82
CA THR A 146 -6.74 7.45 8.25
C THR A 146 -6.23 8.66 7.46
N VAL A 147 -4.91 8.79 7.32
CA VAL A 147 -4.29 9.89 6.56
C VAL A 147 -4.71 9.83 5.09
N TYR A 148 -4.67 8.67 4.45
CA TYR A 148 -5.05 8.54 3.04
C TYR A 148 -6.53 8.77 2.79
N ILE A 149 -7.42 8.33 3.68
CA ILE A 149 -8.86 8.63 3.59
C ILE A 149 -9.09 10.15 3.70
N PHE A 150 -8.38 10.81 4.63
CA PHE A 150 -8.47 12.26 4.77
C PHE A 150 -7.96 12.99 3.51
N VAL A 151 -6.81 12.59 2.97
CA VAL A 151 -6.26 13.15 1.72
C VAL A 151 -7.21 12.90 0.56
N PHE A 152 -7.73 11.68 0.38
CA PHE A 152 -8.70 11.37 -0.67
C PHE A 152 -9.94 12.23 -0.56
N THR A 153 -10.49 12.36 0.64
CA THR A 153 -11.72 13.11 0.87
C THR A 153 -11.51 14.60 0.61
N THR A 154 -10.45 15.18 1.16
CA THR A 154 -10.16 16.60 0.95
C THR A 154 -9.84 16.90 -0.51
N PHE A 155 -9.03 16.07 -1.17
CA PHE A 155 -8.65 16.27 -2.57
C PHE A 155 -9.83 16.09 -3.55
N CYS A 156 -10.66 15.06 -3.35
CA CYS A 156 -11.77 14.77 -4.25
C CYS A 156 -13.04 15.56 -3.95
N PHE A 157 -13.31 16.00 -2.72
CA PHE A 157 -14.56 16.68 -2.39
C PHE A 157 -14.42 18.20 -2.29
N SER A 158 -13.24 18.75 -1.96
CA SER A 158 -13.08 20.21 -1.91
C SER A 158 -13.39 20.90 -3.25
N PRO A 159 -12.96 20.38 -4.42
CA PRO A 159 -13.34 20.94 -5.72
C PRO A 159 -14.85 20.88 -5.99
N ALA A 160 -15.52 19.78 -5.63
CA ALA A 160 -16.98 19.66 -5.76
C ALA A 160 -17.74 20.66 -4.87
N LEU A 161 -17.27 20.83 -3.62
CA LEU A 161 -17.84 21.81 -2.70
C LEU A 161 -17.64 23.25 -3.21
N LEU A 162 -16.44 23.56 -3.72
CA LEU A 162 -16.15 24.87 -4.31
C LEU A 162 -17.00 25.14 -5.56
N SER A 163 -17.19 24.14 -6.42
CA SER A 163 -18.06 24.22 -7.61
C SER A 163 -19.51 24.51 -7.20
N SER A 164 -20.01 23.80 -6.19
CA SER A 164 -21.36 23.98 -5.64
C SER A 164 -21.54 25.37 -5.02
N TYR A 165 -20.55 25.84 -4.25
CA TYR A 165 -20.57 27.16 -3.65
C TYR A 165 -20.57 28.28 -4.71
N ASN A 166 -19.74 28.15 -5.74
CA ASN A 166 -19.69 29.11 -6.84
C ASN A 166 -21.02 29.18 -7.57
N TYR A 167 -21.63 28.03 -7.88
CA TYR A 167 -22.95 27.97 -8.51
C TYR A 167 -24.02 28.69 -7.69
N LEU A 168 -24.05 28.50 -6.37
CA LEU A 168 -24.99 29.20 -5.48
C LEU A 168 -24.78 30.71 -5.46
N LYS A 169 -23.53 31.18 -5.63
CA LYS A 169 -23.18 32.60 -5.57
C LYS A 169 -23.37 33.33 -6.89
N THR A 170 -22.98 32.72 -8.02
CA THR A 170 -22.96 33.38 -9.34
C THR A 170 -24.09 32.94 -10.26
N GLY A 171 -24.76 31.82 -9.95
CA GLY A 171 -25.76 31.21 -10.83
C GLY A 171 -25.17 30.45 -12.02
N GLU A 172 -23.84 30.46 -12.19
CA GLU A 172 -23.14 29.79 -13.29
C GLU A 172 -22.40 28.55 -12.79
N PHE A 173 -22.61 27.40 -13.44
CA PHE A 173 -21.95 26.16 -13.06
C PHE A 173 -20.56 26.09 -13.70
N ALA A 174 -19.55 26.43 -12.91
CA ALA A 174 -18.14 26.23 -13.27
C ALA A 174 -17.58 25.04 -12.49
N CYS A 175 -17.39 23.89 -13.16
CA CYS A 175 -16.83 22.70 -12.54
C CYS A 175 -15.34 22.87 -12.25
N VAL A 176 -14.97 22.76 -10.97
CA VAL A 176 -13.60 22.69 -10.48
C VAL A 176 -13.23 21.23 -10.31
N TYR A 177 -12.09 20.84 -10.87
CA TYR A 177 -11.61 19.47 -10.88
C TYR A 177 -10.55 19.21 -9.79
N PRO A 178 -10.39 17.96 -9.32
CA PRO A 178 -9.32 17.58 -8.39
C PRO A 178 -7.91 17.86 -8.94
N PHE A 179 -7.67 17.51 -10.20
CA PHE A 179 -6.42 17.81 -10.90
C PHE A 179 -6.62 18.95 -11.90
N GLN A 180 -5.62 19.83 -11.98
CA GLN A 180 -5.54 20.86 -13.02
C GLN A 180 -4.90 20.25 -14.26
N VAL A 181 -5.75 19.77 -15.17
CA VAL A 181 -5.33 18.98 -16.33
C VAL A 181 -5.76 19.66 -17.61
N LYS A 182 -4.85 19.77 -18.58
CA LYS A 182 -5.18 20.22 -19.92
C LYS A 182 -5.30 19.00 -20.84
N TYR A 183 -6.53 18.61 -21.15
CA TYR A 183 -6.81 17.54 -22.12
C TYR A 183 -6.77 18.07 -23.57
N PHE A 184 -6.82 17.16 -24.54
CA PHE A 184 -6.91 17.50 -25.97
C PHE A 184 -8.26 18.12 -26.39
N PHE A 185 -9.18 18.29 -25.45
CA PHE A 185 -10.50 18.90 -25.64
C PHE A 185 -10.80 19.91 -24.52
N GLU A 186 -11.71 20.85 -24.76
CA GLU A 186 -12.12 21.86 -23.75
C GLU A 186 -12.94 21.21 -22.62
N VAL A 187 -12.30 21.00 -21.47
CA VAL A 187 -12.88 20.31 -20.31
C VAL A 187 -13.96 21.15 -19.62
N TYR A 188 -13.78 22.47 -19.57
CA TYR A 188 -14.64 23.38 -18.81
C TYR A 188 -15.95 23.75 -19.52
N LYS A 189 -16.09 23.40 -20.81
CA LYS A 189 -17.33 23.61 -21.60
C LYS A 189 -17.96 22.32 -22.10
N SER A 190 -17.33 21.17 -21.84
CA SER A 190 -17.80 19.90 -22.34
C SER A 190 -18.96 19.35 -21.51
N SER A 191 -19.96 18.77 -22.17
CA SER A 191 -21.01 17.98 -21.52
C SER A 191 -20.46 16.72 -20.81
N LEU A 192 -19.19 16.38 -21.04
CA LEU A 192 -18.51 15.22 -20.46
C LEU A 192 -17.85 15.49 -19.10
N TRP A 193 -18.14 16.64 -18.47
CA TRP A 193 -17.54 17.04 -17.20
C TRP A 193 -17.60 15.93 -16.12
N PHE A 194 -18.73 15.23 -16.02
CA PHE A 194 -18.93 14.15 -15.04
C PHE A 194 -17.97 12.99 -15.27
N PHE A 195 -17.78 12.57 -16.53
CA PHE A 195 -16.85 11.49 -16.86
C PHE A 195 -15.41 11.88 -16.57
N VAL A 196 -15.02 13.12 -16.86
CA VAL A 196 -13.69 13.63 -16.51
C VAL A 196 -13.50 13.67 -15.00
N TYR A 197 -14.52 14.09 -14.25
CA TYR A 197 -14.48 14.11 -12.79
C TYR A 197 -14.29 12.71 -12.21
N VAL A 198 -15.11 11.74 -12.65
CA VAL A 198 -15.02 10.35 -12.21
C VAL A 198 -13.66 9.74 -12.58
N HIS A 199 -13.15 10.03 -13.78
CA HIS A 199 -11.82 9.59 -14.22
C HIS A 199 -10.71 10.11 -13.30
N GLN A 200 -10.76 11.40 -12.93
CA GLN A 200 -9.79 12.00 -12.03
C GLN A 200 -9.90 11.45 -10.60
N VAL A 201 -11.12 11.24 -10.08
CA VAL A 201 -11.33 10.60 -8.78
C VAL A 201 -10.78 9.17 -8.77
N TRP A 202 -10.97 8.43 -9.87
CA TRP A 202 -10.40 7.10 -10.03
C TRP A 202 -8.87 7.13 -10.07
N ALA A 203 -8.28 8.08 -10.79
CA ALA A 203 -6.83 8.28 -10.80
C ALA A 203 -6.28 8.58 -9.39
N THR A 204 -6.94 9.44 -8.61
CA THR A 204 -6.59 9.69 -7.20
C THR A 204 -6.64 8.41 -6.37
N ALA A 205 -7.71 7.61 -6.53
CA ALA A 205 -7.85 6.34 -5.83
C ALA A 205 -6.71 5.38 -6.17
N ILE A 206 -6.33 5.27 -7.45
CA ILE A 206 -5.20 4.44 -7.90
C ILE A 206 -3.90 4.86 -7.20
N VAL A 207 -3.57 6.16 -7.18
CA VAL A 207 -2.33 6.65 -6.54
C VAL A 207 -2.31 6.29 -5.06
N ILE A 208 -3.42 6.47 -4.37
CA ILE A 208 -3.54 6.16 -2.94
C ILE A 208 -3.37 4.66 -2.69
N PHE A 209 -4.07 3.80 -3.45
CA PHE A 209 -3.92 2.35 -3.29
C PHE A 209 -2.51 1.87 -3.65
N ASN A 210 -1.89 2.47 -4.67
CA ASN A 210 -0.52 2.17 -5.06
C ASN A 210 0.45 2.45 -3.90
N ILE A 211 0.40 3.65 -3.32
CA ILE A 211 1.33 4.03 -2.25
C ILE A 211 1.02 3.28 -0.96
N TYR A 212 -0.25 3.28 -0.54
CA TYR A 212 -0.67 2.57 0.67
C TYR A 212 -0.33 1.08 0.59
N GLY A 213 -0.65 0.42 -0.51
CA GLY A 213 -0.36 -1.00 -0.71
C GLY A 213 1.14 -1.30 -0.65
N CYS A 214 1.98 -0.47 -1.29
CA CYS A 214 3.42 -0.64 -1.24
C CYS A 214 4.01 -0.41 0.16
N ASP A 215 3.64 0.70 0.80
CA ASP A 215 4.26 1.14 2.05
C ASP A 215 3.83 0.27 3.22
N THR A 216 2.56 -0.14 3.23
CA THR A 216 2.07 -1.09 4.25
C THR A 216 2.66 -2.48 4.08
N LEU A 217 2.83 -2.96 2.84
CA LEU A 217 3.52 -4.22 2.57
C LEU A 217 4.97 -4.17 3.04
N PHE A 218 5.72 -3.13 2.67
CA PHE A 218 7.10 -2.96 3.09
C PHE A 218 7.23 -2.92 4.62
N CYS A 219 6.39 -2.11 5.28
CA CYS A 219 6.34 -2.04 6.73
C CYS A 219 6.03 -3.41 7.36
N ALA A 220 5.05 -4.13 6.81
CA ALA A 220 4.71 -5.46 7.29
C ALA A 220 5.91 -6.42 7.21
N LEU A 221 6.57 -6.50 6.05
CA LEU A 221 7.75 -7.34 5.86
C LEU A 221 8.85 -7.00 6.88
N CYS A 222 9.14 -5.71 7.07
CA CYS A 222 10.12 -5.27 8.08
C CYS A 222 9.72 -5.67 9.51
N VAL A 223 8.43 -5.54 9.86
CA VAL A 223 7.92 -5.92 11.18
C VAL A 223 8.01 -7.43 11.38
N TYR A 224 7.67 -8.23 10.38
CA TYR A 224 7.80 -9.70 10.43
C TYR A 224 9.27 -10.11 10.60
N ILE A 225 10.18 -9.57 9.79
CA ILE A 225 11.62 -9.86 9.91
C ILE A 225 12.13 -9.49 11.30
N LYS A 226 11.80 -8.28 11.79
CA LYS A 226 12.17 -7.85 13.15
C LYS A 226 11.63 -8.78 14.22
N MET A 227 10.37 -9.21 14.10
CA MET A 227 9.75 -10.15 15.03
C MET A 227 10.52 -11.47 15.03
N HIS A 228 10.86 -12.02 13.87
CA HIS A 228 11.62 -13.26 13.75
C HIS A 228 13.02 -13.16 14.36
N PHE A 229 13.76 -12.08 14.11
CA PHE A 229 15.09 -11.88 14.73
C PHE A 229 15.02 -11.72 16.25
N ARG A 230 13.96 -11.09 16.80
CA ARG A 230 13.77 -11.01 18.25
C ARG A 230 13.47 -12.37 18.87
N LEU A 231 12.67 -13.20 18.20
CA LEU A 231 12.40 -14.56 18.64
C LEU A 231 13.66 -15.44 18.57
N LEU A 232 14.47 -15.26 17.53
CA LEU A 232 15.74 -15.94 17.39
C LEU A 232 16.72 -15.53 18.50
N GLY A 233 16.77 -14.24 18.87
CA GLY A 233 17.54 -13.77 20.02
C GLY A 233 17.18 -14.50 21.32
N LEU A 234 15.88 -14.67 21.60
CA LEU A 234 15.44 -15.48 22.75
C LEU A 234 15.89 -16.94 22.65
N GLN A 235 15.83 -17.54 21.45
CA GLN A 235 16.29 -18.93 21.26
C GLN A 235 17.79 -19.08 21.54
N PHE A 236 18.60 -18.07 21.25
CA PHE A 236 20.02 -18.07 21.61
C PHE A 236 20.23 -17.88 23.12
N GLU A 237 19.48 -16.98 23.75
CA GLU A 237 19.53 -16.78 25.22
C GLU A 237 19.15 -18.06 25.99
N GLU A 238 18.21 -18.84 25.45
CA GLU A 238 17.72 -20.10 26.03
C GLU A 238 18.45 -21.34 25.50
N ALA A 239 19.46 -21.17 24.63
CA ALA A 239 20.15 -22.31 24.03
C ALA A 239 20.93 -23.13 25.08
N VAL A 240 21.39 -22.50 26.15
CA VAL A 240 22.14 -23.15 27.22
C VAL A 240 21.19 -23.94 28.12
N SER A 241 21.40 -25.25 28.17
CA SER A 241 20.63 -26.18 29.00
C SER A 241 21.56 -26.94 29.95
N VAL A 242 20.97 -27.71 30.87
CA VAL A 242 21.73 -28.50 31.86
C VAL A 242 22.61 -29.57 31.20
N SER A 243 22.23 -30.03 30.00
CA SER A 243 22.98 -31.03 29.23
C SER A 243 23.71 -30.41 28.06
N VAL A 244 24.96 -30.84 27.83
CA VAL A 244 25.75 -30.42 26.66
C VAL A 244 25.08 -30.85 25.34
N ASN A 245 24.47 -32.03 25.32
CA ASN A 245 23.78 -32.55 24.13
C ASN A 245 22.53 -31.74 23.78
N GLU A 246 21.77 -31.34 24.80
CA GLU A 246 20.57 -30.52 24.63
C GLU A 246 20.94 -29.09 24.22
N THR A 247 22.02 -28.56 24.78
CA THR A 247 22.58 -27.25 24.39
C THR A 247 23.00 -27.23 22.93
N ARG A 248 23.70 -28.27 22.48
CA ARG A 248 24.13 -28.41 21.08
C ARG A 248 22.91 -28.49 20.14
N LYS A 249 21.86 -29.20 20.54
CA LYS A 249 20.62 -29.32 19.77
C LYS A 249 19.90 -27.96 19.67
N ASN A 250 19.74 -27.25 20.78
CA ASN A 250 19.06 -25.95 20.82
C ASN A 250 19.81 -24.89 20.00
N LEU A 251 21.14 -24.87 20.12
CA LEU A 251 21.99 -24.00 19.30
C LEU A 251 21.88 -24.35 17.80
N GLY A 252 21.88 -25.64 17.46
CA GLY A 252 21.69 -26.10 16.08
C GLY A 252 20.38 -25.60 15.47
N MET A 253 19.26 -25.72 16.20
CA MET A 253 17.95 -25.22 15.76
C MET A 253 17.94 -23.68 15.59
N ALA A 254 18.62 -22.94 16.47
CA ALA A 254 18.71 -21.48 16.34
C ALA A 254 19.54 -21.08 15.11
N VAL A 255 20.66 -21.77 14.83
CA VAL A 255 21.50 -21.52 13.65
C VAL A 255 20.74 -21.84 12.36
N GLU A 256 20.03 -22.96 12.30
CA GLU A 256 19.20 -23.33 11.14
C GLU A 256 18.14 -22.25 10.85
N ARG A 257 17.43 -21.80 11.89
CA ARG A 257 16.46 -20.70 11.75
C ARG A 257 17.09 -19.38 11.31
N HIS A 258 18.31 -19.08 11.77
CA HIS A 258 19.04 -17.90 11.32
C HIS A 258 19.37 -17.97 9.83
N GLN A 259 19.79 -19.14 9.33
CA GLN A 259 20.06 -19.36 7.92
C GLN A 259 18.79 -19.19 7.08
N GLU A 260 17.67 -19.77 7.50
CA GLU A 260 16.37 -19.61 6.82
C GLU A 260 15.90 -18.15 6.69
N LEU A 261 16.27 -17.29 7.64
CA LEU A 261 15.88 -15.87 7.65
C LEU A 261 16.76 -14.98 6.75
N ILE A 262 17.95 -15.44 6.37
CA ILE A 262 18.92 -14.67 5.58
C ILE A 262 18.93 -15.13 4.11
N GLU A 263 18.59 -16.38 3.84
CA GLU A 263 18.36 -16.93 2.49
C GLU A 263 17.00 -16.54 1.91
#